data_AF-A0A964LMV8-F1
#
_entry.id   AF-A0A964LMV8-F1
#
_cell.length_a   1.000
_cell.length_b   1.000
_cell.length_c   1.000
_cell.angle_alpha   90.00
_cell.angle_beta   90.00
_cell.angle_gamma   90.00
#
_symmetry.space_group_name_H-M   'P 1'
#
loop_
_entity.id
_entity.type
_entity.pdbx_description
1 polymer ?
#
loop_
_entity_poly.entity_id
_entity_poly.type
_entity_poly.pdbx_seq_one_letter_code
_entity_poly.pdbx_strand_id
1 'polypeptide(L)'
;MDPTGQMVLANRLADGQVVFLATDGSWVEDIARGALARDAVAAQRLLADAQLAESRNVVVEPYLIDIRDAAGRRQPVAFREAIRAAGPTVRTDLEG
;
A
#
# COMPACT_ATOMS: atom_id res chain seq x y z
N MET A 1 16.42 -6.05 -17.10
CA MET A 1 15.14 -6.19 -16.39
C MET A 1 15.33 -5.51 -15.06
N ASP A 2 14.69 -4.37 -14.82
CA ASP A 2 14.79 -3.70 -13.53
C ASP A 2 14.22 -4.62 -12.44
N PRO A 3 14.86 -4.71 -11.27
CA PRO A 3 14.35 -5.55 -10.20
C PRO A 3 12.98 -5.04 -9.75
N THR A 4 11.99 -5.94 -9.80
CA THR A 4 10.65 -5.72 -9.28
C THR A 4 10.52 -6.36 -7.91
N GLY A 5 9.84 -5.67 -7.00
CA GLY A 5 9.43 -6.20 -5.70
C GLY A 5 8.01 -5.80 -5.39
N GLN A 6 7.49 -6.26 -4.26
CA GLN A 6 6.14 -5.93 -3.81
C GLN A 6 6.19 -5.07 -2.55
N MET A 7 5.21 -4.21 -2.39
CA MET A 7 5.05 -3.34 -1.22
C MET A 7 3.59 -3.32 -0.81
N VAL A 8 3.31 -3.17 0.49
CA VAL A 8 1.95 -2.99 0.96
C VAL A 8 1.53 -1.53 0.83
N LEU A 9 0.37 -1.31 0.25
CA LEU A 9 -0.36 -0.05 0.20
C LEU A 9 -1.68 -0.23 0.94
N ALA A 10 -2.11 0.79 1.69
CA ALA A 10 -3.42 0.83 2.31
C ALA A 10 -3.92 2.29 2.39
N ASN A 11 -5.19 2.46 2.75
CA ASN A 11 -5.71 3.78 3.11
C ASN A 11 -5.76 3.92 4.64
N ARG A 12 -5.18 4.98 5.20
CA ARG A 12 -5.18 5.22 6.65
C ARG A 12 -6.53 5.74 7.10
N LEU A 13 -7.09 5.12 8.14
CA LEU A 13 -8.44 5.45 8.60
C LEU A 13 -8.56 6.84 9.24
N ALA A 14 -7.48 7.34 9.83
CA ALA A 14 -7.50 8.62 10.55
C ALA A 14 -7.72 9.83 9.63
N ASP A 15 -7.16 9.79 8.42
CA ASP A 15 -7.09 10.94 7.51
C ASP A 15 -7.43 10.61 6.05
N GLY A 16 -7.69 9.34 5.71
CA GLY A 16 -8.01 8.91 4.36
C GLY A 16 -6.84 9.02 3.37
N GLN A 17 -5.61 9.07 3.88
CA GLN A 17 -4.42 9.13 3.04
C GLN A 17 -3.89 7.75 2.67
N VAL A 18 -3.40 7.64 1.43
CA VAL A 18 -2.68 6.48 0.94
C VAL A 18 -1.33 6.37 1.65
N VAL A 19 -1.09 5.21 2.25
CA VAL A 19 0.12 4.93 3.04
C VAL A 19 0.73 3.59 2.64
N PHE A 20 2.02 3.47 2.92
CA PHE A 20 2.82 2.27 2.70
C PHE A 20 3.33 1.75 4.03
N LEU A 21 3.41 0.43 4.19
CA LEU A 21 4.00 -0.19 5.38
C LEU A 21 5.53 -0.16 5.27
N ALA A 22 6.22 0.46 6.22
CA ALA A 22 7.67 0.48 6.32
C ALA A 22 8.22 -0.77 7.03
N THR A 23 9.53 -1.02 6.93
CA THR A 23 10.17 -2.21 7.50
C THR A 23 10.15 -2.26 9.03
N ASP A 24 9.95 -1.13 9.69
CA ASP A 24 9.79 -1.01 11.13
C ASP A 24 8.33 -1.15 11.59
N GLY A 25 7.41 -1.44 10.67
CA GLY A 25 5.97 -1.56 10.92
C GLY A 25 5.22 -0.23 10.98
N SER A 26 5.89 0.90 10.73
CA SER A 26 5.23 2.22 10.67
C SER A 26 4.52 2.44 9.32
N TRP A 27 3.48 3.29 9.33
CA TRP A 27 2.78 3.72 8.12
C TRP A 27 3.34 5.05 7.63
N VAL A 28 3.86 5.06 6.41
CA VAL A 28 4.50 6.22 5.79
C VAL A 28 3.80 6.63 4.51
N GLU A 29 3.76 7.92 4.20
CA GLU A 29 3.15 8.44 2.97
C GLU A 29 4.11 8.37 1.77
N ASP A 30 5.41 8.29 2.06
CA ASP A 30 6.46 8.23 1.05
C ASP A 30 6.76 6.77 0.66
N ILE A 31 6.48 6.43 -0.59
CA ILE A 31 6.76 5.12 -1.20
C ILE A 31 8.27 4.76 -1.14
N ALA A 32 9.17 5.75 -1.13
CA ALA A 32 10.60 5.53 -0.98
C ALA A 32 10.97 4.99 0.41
N ARG A 33 10.08 5.12 1.39
CA ARG A 33 10.27 4.63 2.77
C ARG A 33 9.53 3.32 3.07
N GLY A 34 8.60 2.90 2.22
CA GLY A 34 7.90 1.62 2.39
C GLY A 34 8.83 0.40 2.30
N ALA A 35 8.39 -0.74 2.82
CA ALA A 35 9.12 -1.99 2.77
C ALA A 35 9.00 -2.64 1.38
N LEU A 36 10.13 -2.87 0.72
CA LEU A 36 10.18 -3.56 -0.57
C LEU A 36 10.50 -5.05 -0.35
N ALA A 37 9.49 -5.91 -0.49
CA ALA A 37 9.66 -7.35 -0.49
C ALA A 37 10.19 -7.83 -1.86
N ARG A 38 11.29 -8.57 -1.87
CA ARG A 38 11.89 -9.13 -3.10
C ARG A 38 11.51 -10.59 -3.36
N ASP A 39 10.78 -11.20 -2.43
CA ASP A 39 10.28 -12.56 -2.51
C ASP A 39 8.87 -12.66 -1.95
N ALA A 40 8.18 -13.73 -2.31
CA ALA A 40 6.78 -13.95 -1.94
C ALA A 40 6.58 -14.13 -0.43
N VAL A 41 7.56 -14.68 0.29
CA VAL A 41 7.44 -14.91 1.74
C VAL A 41 7.48 -13.58 2.48
N ALA A 42 8.41 -12.69 2.12
CA ALA A 42 8.48 -11.35 2.66
C ALA A 42 7.21 -10.54 2.34
N ALA A 43 6.69 -10.64 1.10
CA ALA A 43 5.48 -9.93 0.70
C ALA A 43 4.26 -10.37 1.51
N GLN A 44 4.07 -11.68 1.70
CA GLN A 44 2.97 -12.22 2.51
C GLN A 44 3.07 -11.84 3.99
N ARG A 45 4.29 -11.75 4.54
CA ARG A 45 4.49 -11.28 5.92
C ARG A 45 4.07 -9.83 6.09
N LEU A 46 4.51 -8.94 5.20
CA LEU A 46 4.10 -7.53 5.22
C LEU A 46 2.57 -7.39 5.10
N LEU A 47 1.94 -8.19 4.23
CA LEU A 47 0.49 -8.17 4.08
C LEU A 47 -0.23 -8.63 5.35
N ALA A 48 0.25 -9.70 6.00
CA ALA A 48 -0.32 -10.17 7.26
C ALA A 48 -0.22 -9.13 8.39
N ASP A 49 0.91 -8.44 8.50
CA ASP A 49 1.10 -7.34 9.46
C ASP A 49 0.12 -6.19 9.19
N ALA A 50 -0.11 -5.88 7.92
CA ALA A 50 -1.07 -4.86 7.51
C ALA A 50 -2.52 -5.27 7.77
N GLN A 51 -2.89 -6.54 7.57
CA GLN A 51 -4.21 -7.06 7.93
C GLN A 51 -4.46 -7.03 9.44
N LEU A 52 -3.42 -7.25 10.25
CA LEU A 52 -3.52 -7.03 11.69
C LEU A 52 -3.80 -5.55 12.02
N ALA A 53 -3.15 -4.61 11.32
CA ALA A 53 -3.43 -3.18 11.47
C ALA A 53 -4.85 -2.81 11.00
N GLU A 54 -5.37 -3.45 9.96
CA GLU A 54 -6.76 -3.31 9.51
C GLU A 54 -7.74 -3.79 10.59
N SER A 55 -7.52 -4.97 11.19
CA SER A 55 -8.36 -5.46 12.29
C SER A 55 -8.36 -4.55 13.53
N ARG A 56 -7.36 -3.66 13.64
CA ARG A 56 -7.20 -2.66 14.70
C ARG A 56 -7.73 -1.28 14.29
N ASN A 57 -8.37 -1.17 13.14
CA ASN A 57 -8.89 0.08 12.58
C ASN A 57 -7.81 1.16 12.39
N VAL A 58 -6.58 0.77 12.04
CA VAL A 58 -5.50 1.72 11.71
C VAL A 58 -5.53 2.10 10.22
N VAL A 59 -5.80 1.10 9.37
CA VAL A 59 -5.91 1.23 7.91
C VAL A 59 -7.11 0.43 7.40
N VAL A 60 -7.48 0.62 6.15
CA VAL A 60 -8.44 -0.22 5.42
C VAL A 60 -7.85 -0.69 4.11
N GLU A 61 -8.29 -1.87 3.70
CA GLU A 61 -7.97 -2.49 2.41
C GLU A 61 -6.46 -2.53 2.12
N PRO A 62 -5.62 -3.12 2.99
CA PRO A 62 -4.22 -3.32 2.69
C PRO A 62 -4.03 -4.36 1.58
N TYR A 63 -3.23 -4.05 0.57
CA TYR A 63 -2.89 -5.00 -0.51
C TYR A 63 -1.47 -4.79 -1.04
N LEU A 64 -0.97 -5.79 -1.78
CA LEU A 64 0.35 -5.75 -2.39
C LEU A 64 0.31 -5.08 -3.77
N ILE A 65 1.24 -4.17 -4.00
CA ILE A 65 1.50 -3.54 -5.30
C ILE A 65 2.89 -3.88 -5.80
N ASP A 66 3.04 -4.02 -7.12
CA ASP A 66 4.34 -4.16 -7.75
C ASP A 66 5.08 -2.82 -7.84
N ILE A 67 6.33 -2.82 -7.40
CA ILE A 67 7.25 -1.70 -7.40
C ILE A 67 8.46 -2.06 -8.26
N ARG A 68 8.77 -1.19 -9.23
CA ARG A 68 10.06 -1.18 -9.92
C ARG A 68 11.04 -0.33 -9.13
N ASP A 69 12.22 -0.89 -8.87
CA ASP A 69 13.35 -0.13 -8.35
C ASP A 69 14.30 0.17 -9.50
N ALA A 70 14.18 1.38 -10.06
CA ALA A 70 15.00 1.84 -11.18
C ALA A 70 15.97 2.92 -10.70
N ALA A 71 17.25 2.55 -10.58
CA ALA A 71 18.34 3.45 -10.15
C ALA A 71 18.05 4.18 -8.82
N GLY A 72 17.48 3.48 -7.84
CA GLY A 72 17.17 4.02 -6.51
C GLY A 72 15.86 4.82 -6.45
N ARG A 73 15.11 4.91 -7.56
CA ARG A 73 13.77 5.49 -7.58
C ARG A 73 12.74 4.37 -7.62
N ARG A 74 11.98 4.27 -6.53
CA ARG A 74 10.85 3.35 -6.44
C ARG A 74 9.67 3.94 -7.19
N GLN A 75 9.21 3.19 -8.18
CA GLN A 75 8.07 3.56 -9.00
C GLN A 75 7.05 2.42 -8.99
N PRO A 76 5.81 2.70 -8.59
CA PRO A 76 4.75 1.72 -8.68
C PRO A 76 4.47 1.38 -10.14
N VAL A 77 4.44 0.08 -10.44
CA VAL A 77 4.23 -0.42 -11.81
C VAL A 77 2.82 -0.12 -12.30
N ALA A 78 1.85 -0.09 -11.39
CA ALA A 78 0.43 0.02 -11.71
C ALA A 78 -0.34 0.98 -10.77
N PHE A 79 0.26 2.10 -10.36
CA PHE A 79 -0.39 3.05 -9.43
C PHE A 79 -1.73 3.59 -9.94
N ARG A 80 -1.86 3.82 -11.26
CA ARG A 80 -3.12 4.27 -11.87
C ARG A 80 -4.23 3.22 -11.80
N GLU A 81 -3.88 1.94 -11.84
CA GLU A 81 -4.85 0.84 -11.75
C GLU A 81 -5.26 0.62 -10.29
N ALA A 82 -4.32 0.74 -9.34
CA ALA A 82 -4.55 0.71 -7.89
C ALA A 82 -5.57 1.77 -7.43
N ILE A 83 -5.43 3.02 -7.89
CA ILE A 83 -6.39 4.11 -7.59
C ILE A 83 -7.75 3.86 -8.25
N ARG A 84 -7.80 3.22 -9.43
CA ARG A 84 -9.06 2.83 -10.09
C ARG A 84 -9.75 1.65 -9.41
N ALA A 85 -8.99 0.68 -8.92
CA ALA A 85 -9.51 -0.49 -8.21
C ALA A 85 -9.99 -0.15 -6.79
N ALA A 86 -9.34 0.81 -6.12
CA ALA A 86 -9.79 1.36 -4.83
C ALA A 86 -11.06 2.23 -4.94
N GLY A 87 -11.43 2.64 -6.17
CA GLY A 87 -12.64 3.40 -6.47
C GLY A 87 -12.68 4.79 -5.83
N PRO A 88 -13.53 5.70 -6.33
CA PRO A 88 -13.84 6.93 -5.61
C PRO A 88 -14.73 6.58 -4.41
N THR A 89 -14.21 6.64 -3.18
CA THR A 89 -15.04 6.54 -1.95
C THR A 89 -15.70 7.87 -1.61
N VAL A 90 -16.21 8.61 -2.60
CA VAL A 90 -17.21 9.67 -2.33
C VAL A 90 -18.57 9.05 -2.61
N ARG A 91 -19.15 8.43 -1.59
CA ARG A 91 -20.58 8.18 -1.55
C ARG A 91 -21.25 9.56 -1.44
N THR A 92 -21.78 10.06 -2.54
CA THR A 92 -22.56 11.32 -2.57
C THR A 92 -24.04 11.08 -2.85
N ASP A 93 -24.56 9.88 -2.59
CA ASP A 93 -26.01 9.61 -2.58
C ASP A 93 -26.52 9.43 -1.13
N LEU A 94 -26.43 10.50 -0.36
CA LEU A 94 -27.39 10.77 0.71
C LEU A 94 -28.19 12.01 0.31
N GLU A 95 -29.07 11.83 -0.66
CA GLU A 95 -30.32 12.58 -0.77
C GLU A 95 -31.38 11.53 -0.45
N GLY A 96 -32.15 11.57 0.63
CA GLY A 96 -32.86 12.67 1.27
C GLY A 96 -34.22 12.08 1.63
#